data_AF-A0A1G6D667-F1
#
_entry.id   AF-A0A1G6D667-F1
#
_cell.length_a   1.000
_cell.length_b   1.000
_cell.length_c   1.000
_cell.angle_alpha   90.00
_cell.angle_beta   90.00
_cell.angle_gamma   90.00
#
_symmetry.space_group_name_H-M   'P 1'
#
loop_
_entity.id
_entity.type
_entity.pdbx_description
1 polymer ?
#
loop_
_entity_poly.entity_id
_entity_poly.type
_entity_poly.pdbx_seq_one_letter_code
_entity_poly.pdbx_strand_id
1 'polypeptide(L)' 'MNIYLCKPDETLEQALEEVMKKDPDGRKFTCDEEKDRCYIGDEAFANAPVIVNKNNQYYALKQV' A
#
# COMPACT_ATOMS: atom_id res chain seq x y z
N MET A 1 4.99 9.92 -2.83
CA MET A 1 4.39 8.96 -1.89
C MET A 1 2.89 9.24 -1.80
N ASN A 2 2.06 8.25 -2.12
CA ASN A 2 0.61 8.31 -1.96
C ASN A 2 0.18 7.38 -0.82
N ILE A 3 -0.86 7.72 -0.05
CA ILE A 3 -1.36 6.86 1.03
C ILE A 3 -2.82 6.49 0.74
N TYR A 4 -3.08 5.19 0.61
CA TYR A 4 -4.41 4.63 0.50
C TYR A 4 -4.92 4.22 1.88
N LEU A 5 -6.06 4.78 2.29
CA LEU A 5 -6.71 4.42 3.55
C LEU A 5 -7.77 3.37 3.27
N CYS A 6 -7.59 2.18 3.84
CA CYS A 6 -8.56 1.12 3.72
C CYS A 6 -9.87 1.48 4.43
N LYS A 7 -10.99 1.03 3.85
CA LYS A 7 -12.26 0.97 4.56
C LYS A 7 -12.20 -0.10 5.66
N PRO A 8 -13.09 -0.05 6.67
CA PRO A 8 -13.06 -0.99 7.81
C PRO A 8 -13.04 -2.48 7.42
N ASP A 9 -13.77 -2.85 6.37
CA ASP A 9 -13.91 -4.24 5.90
C ASP A 9 -13.08 -4.54 4.64
N GLU A 10 -12.22 -3.60 4.21
CA GLU A 10 -11.44 -3.74 2.99
C GLU A 10 -10.21 -4.62 3.24
N THR A 11 -10.02 -5.62 2.37
CA THR A 11 -8.83 -6.47 2.42
C THR A 11 -7.64 -5.76 1.76
N LEU A 12 -6.43 -6.25 2.05
CA LEU A 12 -5.22 -5.70 1.44
C LEU A 12 -5.23 -5.89 -0.09
N GLU A 13 -5.76 -7.01 -0.57
CA GLU A 13 -5.94 -7.30 -2.00
C GLU A 13 -6.92 -6.33 -2.66
N GLN A 14 -8.05 -6.03 -2.02
CA GLN A 14 -9.01 -5.06 -2.53
C GLN A 14 -8.40 -3.65 -2.60
N ALA A 15 -7.65 -3.27 -1.57
CA ALA A 15 -6.92 -2.01 -1.55
C ALA A 15 -5.88 -1.94 -2.67
N LEU A 16 -5.16 -3.03 -2.93
CA LEU A 16 -4.19 -3.14 -4.02
C LEU A 16 -4.86 -2.94 -5.39
N GLU A 17 -5.99 -3.58 -5.63
CA GLU A 17 -6.78 -3.40 -6.86
C GLU A 17 -7.25 -1.96 -7.04
N GLU A 18 -7.78 -1.33 -5.99
CA GLU A 18 -8.25 0.05 -6.04
C GLU A 18 -7.11 1.06 -6.25
N VAL A 19 -5.93 0.80 -5.68
CA VAL A 19 -4.71 1.58 -5.94
C VAL A 19 -4.32 1.48 -7.41
N MET A 20 -4.25 0.27 -7.96
CA MET A 20 -3.89 0.07 -9.38
C MET A 20 -4.90 0.69 -10.34
N LYS A 21 -6.20 0.58 -10.04
CA LYS A 21 -7.29 1.14 -10.86
C LYS A 21 -7.27 2.68 -10.90
N LYS A 22 -6.80 3.32 -9.83
CA LYS A 22 -6.72 4.78 -9.71
C LYS A 22 -5.34 5.34 -10.10
N ASP A 23 -4.36 4.48 -10.38
CA ASP A 23 -3.04 4.94 -10.81
C ASP A 23 -3.11 5.45 -12.26
N PRO A 24 -2.84 6.74 -12.50
CA PRO A 24 -2.95 7.33 -13.83
C PRO A 24 -1.88 6.79 -14.80
N ASP A 25 -0.79 6.26 -14.27
CA ASP A 25 0.32 5.71 -15.05
C ASP A 25 0.15 4.20 -15.33
N GLY A 26 -0.94 3.59 -14.85
CA GLY A 26 -1.23 2.17 -15.03
C GLY A 26 -0.18 1.25 -14.39
N ARG A 27 0.51 1.72 -13.34
CA ARG A 27 1.54 0.95 -12.65
C ARG A 27 0.93 -0.25 -11.93
N LYS A 28 1.70 -1.32 -11.88
CA LYS A 28 1.36 -2.53 -11.12
C LYS A 28 2.09 -2.50 -9.79
N PHE A 29 1.36 -2.90 -8.76
CA PHE A 29 1.90 -2.99 -7.41
C PHE A 29 1.69 -4.39 -6.87
N THR A 30 2.52 -4.76 -5.90
CA THR A 30 2.38 -5.96 -5.09
C THR A 30 2.59 -5.62 -3.63
N CYS A 31 2.00 -6.43 -2.75
CA CYS A 31 2.11 -6.30 -1.31
C CYS A 31 1.96 -7.66 -0.64
N ASP A 32 2.94 -8.05 0.17
CA ASP A 32 2.94 -9.20 1.05
C ASP A 32 2.62 -8.71 2.48
N GLU A 33 1.47 -9.11 3.04
CA GLU A 33 0.98 -8.60 4.33
C GLU A 33 1.96 -8.87 5.49
N GLU A 34 2.77 -9.92 5.42
CA GLU A 34 3.73 -10.26 6.46
C GLU A 34 5.06 -9.52 6.28
N LYS A 35 5.54 -9.41 5.03
CA LYS A 35 6.88 -8.88 4.74
C LYS A 35 6.92 -7.38 4.48
N ASP A 36 5.83 -6.81 4.00
CA ASP A 36 5.78 -5.42 3.56
C ASP A 36 5.16 -4.48 4.60
N ARG A 37 4.83 -5.02 5.79
CA ARG A 37 4.45 -4.21 6.93
C ARG A 37 5.60 -3.28 7.33
N CYS A 38 5.29 -2.00 7.51
CA CYS A 38 6.24 -0.96 7.85
C CYS A 38 5.70 -0.02 8.94
N TYR A 39 6.56 0.86 9.42
CA TYR A 39 6.26 1.86 10.43
C TYR A 39 6.66 3.26 9.94
N ILE A 40 5.99 4.28 10.47
CA ILE A 40 6.33 5.67 10.18
C ILE A 40 7.77 5.93 10.67
N GLY A 41 8.63 6.37 9.75
CA GLY A 41 10.05 6.61 10.01
C GLY A 41 10.96 5.51 9.46
N ASP A 42 10.42 4.37 9.05
CA ASP A 42 11.19 3.33 8.36
C ASP A 42 11.57 3.79 6.94
N GLU A 43 12.73 3.32 6.45
CA GLU A 43 13.13 3.56 5.07
C GLU A 43 12.14 2.96 4.06
N ALA A 44 11.53 1.81 4.38
CA ALA A 44 10.50 1.21 3.54
C ALA A 44 9.27 2.13 3.42
N PHE A 45 8.87 2.77 4.52
CA PHE A 45 7.76 3.73 4.52
C PHE A 45 8.13 4.98 3.70
N ALA A 46 9.32 5.53 3.93
CA ALA A 46 9.77 6.76 3.30
C ALA A 46 9.96 6.64 1.78
N ASN A 47 10.40 5.47 1.31
CA ASN A 47 10.73 5.24 -0.09
C ASN A 47 9.60 4.56 -0.90
N ALA A 48 8.52 4.14 -0.26
CA ALA A 48 7.44 3.48 -0.98
C ALA A 48 6.72 4.45 -1.94
N PRO A 49 6.40 4.02 -3.16
CA PRO A 49 5.57 4.80 -4.07
C PRO A 49 4.16 5.01 -3.49
N VAL A 50 3.60 3.95 -2.90
CA VAL A 50 2.28 3.94 -2.26
C VAL A 50 2.38 3.21 -0.91
N ILE A 51 1.69 3.74 0.09
CA ILE A 51 1.46 3.10 1.38
C ILE A 51 -0.02 2.75 1.49
N VAL A 52 -0.35 1.53 1.92
CA VAL A 52 -1.71 1.18 2.37
C VAL A 52 -1.76 1.26 3.89
N ASN A 53 -2.78 1.93 4.43
CA ASN A 53 -3.13 1.87 5.84
C ASN A 53 -4.39 1.03 6.01
N LYS A 54 -4.28 -0.11 6.71
CA LYS A 54 -5.39 -0.98 7.07
C LYS A 54 -5.42 -1.12 8.58
N ASN A 55 -6.48 -0.64 9.22
CA ASN A 55 -6.65 -0.73 10.69
C ASN A 55 -5.43 -0.22 11.48
N ASN A 56 -4.90 0.95 11.12
CA ASN A 56 -3.69 1.56 11.71
C ASN A 56 -2.38 0.76 11.49
N GLN A 57 -2.37 -0.22 10.59
CA GLN A 57 -1.17 -0.90 10.15
C GLN A 57 -0.78 -0.39 8.76
N TYR A 58 0.51 -0.11 8.56
CA TYR A 58 1.03 0.43 7.31
C TYR A 58 1.74 -0.66 6.52
N TYR A 59 1.55 -0.63 5.20
CA TYR A 59 2.12 -1.58 4.26
C TYR A 59 2.72 -0.83 3.08
N ALA A 60 4.00 -1.08 2.81
CA ALA A 60 4.75 -0.43 1.74
C ALA A 60 4.60 -1.21 0.43
N LEU A 61 3.86 -0.66 -0.53
CA LEU A 61 3.67 -1.32 -1.81
C LEU A 61 4.93 -1.26 -2.66
N LYS A 62 5.20 -2.37 -3.34
CA LYS A 62 6.32 -2.51 -4.26
C LYS A 62 5.79 -2.47 -5.69
N GLN A 63 6.44 -1.68 -6.55
CA GLN A 63 6.13 -1.70 -7.98
C GLN A 63 6.68 -2.98 -8.60
N VAL A 64 5.92 -3.59 -9.53
CA VAL A 64 6.30 -4.79 -10.28
C VAL A 64 6.58 -4.45 -11.74
#